data_AF-A0A6G2PWL1-F1
#
_entry.id   AF-A0A6G2PWL1-F1
#
_cell.length_a   1.000
_cell.length_b   1.000
_cell.length_c   1.000
_cell.angle_alpha   90.00
_cell.angle_beta   90.00
_cell.angle_gamma   90.00
#
_symmetry.space_group_name_H-M   'P 1'
#
loop_
_entity.id
_entity.type
_entity.pdbx_description
1 polymer ?
#
loop_
_entity_poly.entity_id
_entity_poly.type
_entity_poly.pdbx_seq_one_letter_code
_entity_poly.pdbx_strand_id
1 'polypeptide(L)' 'MHRVTDADTARALGSGEVPVLGTPRLIAWLEAATVRAAAPFTGPGETTVGTAVRVRHLRATHVGGRVEVT' A
#
# COMPACT_ATOMS: atom_id res chain seq x y z
N MET A 1 2.14 2.53 -10.83
CA MET A 1 1.69 1.13 -10.98
C MET A 1 2.65 0.20 -10.24
N HIS A 2 2.12 -0.71 -9.44
CA HIS A 2 2.86 -1.69 -8.66
C HIS A 2 2.64 -3.10 -9.23
N ARG A 3 3.71 -3.91 -9.29
CA ARG A 3 3.61 -5.34 -9.59
C ARG A 3 3.66 -6.09 -8.26
N VAL A 4 2.72 -7.00 -8.03
CA VAL A 4 2.70 -7.85 -6.84
C VAL A 4 3.85 -8.86 -6.95
N THR A 5 4.68 -8.92 -5.93
CA THR A 5 5.80 -9.85 -5.78
C THR A 5 5.55 -10.78 -4.60
N ASP A 6 6.38 -11.81 -4.41
CA ASP A 6 6.26 -12.72 -3.26
C ASP A 6 6.33 -11.98 -1.92
N ALA A 7 7.15 -10.92 -1.83
CA ALA A 7 7.29 -10.06 -0.65
C ALA A 7 6.08 -9.15 -0.38
N ASP A 8 5.12 -9.09 -1.31
CA ASP A 8 3.88 -8.32 -1.16
C ASP A 8 2.72 -9.19 -0.64
N THR A 9 2.93 -10.50 -0.53
CA THR A 9 1.84 -11.43 -0.23
C THR A 9 1.39 -11.37 1.22
N ALA A 10 0.13 -11.70 1.47
CA ALA A 10 -0.43 -11.80 2.81
C ALA A 10 0.42 -12.73 3.69
N ARG A 11 0.87 -13.86 3.13
CA ARG A 11 1.79 -14.81 3.77
C ARG A 11 3.14 -14.21 4.12
N ALA A 12 3.81 -13.54 3.19
CA ALA A 12 5.11 -12.93 3.44
C ALA A 12 5.04 -11.80 4.48
N LEU A 13 3.89 -11.13 4.57
CA LEU A 13 3.65 -10.02 5.48
C LEU A 13 3.04 -10.45 6.83
N GLY A 14 2.74 -11.74 7.02
CA GLY A 14 2.11 -12.25 8.25
C GLY A 14 0.67 -11.78 8.47
N SER A 15 -0.02 -11.35 7.42
CA SER A 15 -1.41 -10.85 7.48
C SER A 15 -2.46 -11.86 7.04
N GLY A 16 -2.03 -13.06 6.62
CA GLY A 16 -2.86 -14.19 6.21
C GLY A 16 -2.01 -15.28 5.58
N GLU A 17 -2.62 -16.39 5.17
CA GLU A 17 -1.88 -17.61 4.76
C GLU A 17 -1.72 -17.76 3.24
N VAL A 18 -2.39 -16.93 2.44
CA VAL A 18 -2.49 -17.11 0.98
C VAL A 18 -1.47 -16.25 0.19
N PRO A 19 -0.97 -16.74 -0.97
CA PRO A 19 0.01 -16.04 -1.80
C PRO A 19 -0.64 -14.99 -2.73
N VAL A 20 -1.40 -14.07 -2.15
CA VAL A 20 -2.01 -12.92 -2.84
C VAL A 20 -1.61 -11.63 -2.13
N LEU A 21 -1.71 -10.48 -2.80
CA LEU A 21 -1.42 -9.17 -2.24
C LEU A 21 -2.03 -9.02 -0.83
N GLY A 22 -1.18 -8.72 0.15
CA GLY A 22 -1.61 -8.48 1.51
C GLY A 22 -2.19 -7.07 1.67
N THR A 23 -3.22 -6.96 2.51
CA THR A 23 -3.79 -5.65 2.90
C THR A 23 -2.74 -4.66 3.43
N PRO A 24 -1.74 -5.06 4.26
CA PRO A 24 -0.70 -4.14 4.72
C PRO A 24 0.11 -3.50 3.59
N ARG A 25 0.41 -4.26 2.52
CA ARG A 25 1.15 -3.72 1.37
C ARG A 25 0.32 -2.72 0.58
N LEU A 26 -0.96 -2.99 0.39
CA LEU A 26 -1.88 -2.05 -0.25
C LEU A 26 -1.93 -0.73 0.55
N ILE A 27 -2.05 -0.80 1.87
CA ILE A 27 -2.04 0.38 2.75
C ILE A 27 -0.73 1.15 2.59
N ALA A 28 0.42 0.48 2.64
CA ALA A 28 1.72 1.15 2.48
C ALA A 28 1.85 1.87 1.13
N TRP A 29 1.30 1.31 0.04
CA TRP A 29 1.27 1.99 -1.25
C TRP A 29 0.35 3.23 -1.25
N LEU A 30 -0.81 3.14 -0.59
CA LEU A 30 -1.74 4.26 -0.41
C LEU A 30 -1.12 5.39 0.44
N GLU A 31 -0.42 5.04 1.52
CA GLU A 31 0.31 6.00 2.36
C GLU A 31 1.42 6.70 1.58
N ALA A 32 2.22 5.95 0.81
CA ALA A 32 3.27 6.53 -0.03
C ALA A 32 2.70 7.47 -1.11
N ALA A 33 1.53 7.15 -1.68
CA ALA A 33 0.82 8.04 -2.59
C ALA A 33 0.33 9.31 -1.87
N THR A 34 -0.21 9.18 -0.66
CA THR A 34 -0.66 10.29 0.18
C THR A 34 0.49 11.24 0.52
N VAL A 35 1.65 10.72 0.92
CA VAL A 35 2.85 11.54 1.20
C VAL A 35 3.27 12.34 -0.03
N ARG A 36 3.28 11.72 -1.22
CA ARG A 36 3.59 12.43 -2.48
C ARG A 36 2.57 13.51 -2.80
N ALA A 37 1.28 13.23 -2.58
CA ALA A 37 0.21 14.20 -2.80
C ALA A 37 0.26 15.37 -1.79
N ALA A 38 0.72 15.12 -0.57
CA ALA A 38 0.84 16.12 0.49
C ALA A 38 2.09 17.01 0.36
N ALA A 39 3.14 16.56 -0.34
CA ALA A 39 4.43 17.26 -0.44
C ALA A 39 4.36 18.75 -0.83
N PRO A 40 3.46 19.21 -1.74
CA PRO A 40 3.32 20.63 -2.04
C PRO A 40 2.78 21.49 -0.89
N PHE A 41 2.26 20.88 0.18
CA PHE A 41 1.64 21.55 1.32
C PHE A 41 2.50 21.48 2.61
N THR A 42 3.70 20.90 2.55
CA THR A 42 4.63 20.80 3.70
C THR A 42 5.77 21.81 3.57
N GLY A 43 6.18 22.42 4.69
CA GLY A 43 7.32 23.33 4.73
C GLY A 43 8.69 22.62 4.68
N PRO A 44 9.79 23.39 4.58
CA PRO A 44 11.15 22.84 4.62
C PRO A 44 11.41 22.05 5.91
N GLY A 45 11.80 20.79 5.78
CA GLY A 45 12.08 19.90 6.92
C GLY A 45 10.84 19.32 7.60
N GLU A 46 9.63 19.61 7.10
CA GLU A 46 8.38 19.05 7.61
C GLU A 46 7.92 17.84 6.79
N THR A 47 7.07 17.01 7.42
CA THR A 47 6.38 15.90 6.76
C THR A 47 5.02 15.69 7.40
N THR A 48 4.17 14.88 6.77
CA THR A 48 2.88 14.46 7.31
C THR A 48 2.98 13.08 7.97
N VAL A 49 2.19 12.86 9.02
CA VAL A 49 2.01 11.54 9.63
C VAL A 49 0.56 11.10 9.44
N GLY A 50 0.34 9.92 8.85
CA GLY A 50 -0.99 9.32 8.76
C GLY A 50 -1.47 8.88 10.14
N THR A 51 -2.64 9.34 10.56
CA THR A 51 -3.21 9.02 11.89
C THR A 51 -4.36 8.04 11.83
N ALA A 52 -4.97 7.86 10.65
CA ALA A 52 -6.06 6.92 10.43
C ALA A 52 -6.10 6.48 8.96
N VAL A 53 -6.48 5.21 8.74
CA VAL A 53 -6.75 4.66 7.40
C VAL A 53 -8.03 3.82 7.45
N ARG A 54 -8.86 3.96 6.41
CA ARG A 54 -10.05 3.12 6.21
C ARG A 54 -9.98 2.52 4.81
N VAL A 55 -9.81 1.21 4.72
CA VAL A 55 -9.69 0.51 3.44
C VAL A 55 -10.67 -0.65 3.35
N ARG A 56 -11.18 -0.89 2.14
CA ARG A 56 -11.89 -2.12 1.77
C ARG A 56 -11.09 -2.82 0.69
N HIS A 57 -10.47 -3.95 1.00
CA HIS A 57 -9.71 -4.74 0.04
C HIS A 57 -10.68 -5.69 -0.71
N LEU A 58 -11.22 -5.24 -1.84
CA LEU A 58 -12.40 -5.86 -2.46
C LEU A 58 -12.11 -7.13 -3.26
N ARG A 59 -10.88 -7.31 -3.75
CA ARG A 59 -10.49 -8.43 -4.62
C ARG A 59 -9.04 -8.82 -4.36
N ALA A 60 -8.79 -10.12 -4.28
CA ALA A 60 -7.43 -10.65 -4.19
C ALA A 60 -6.67 -10.47 -5.52
N THR A 61 -5.39 -10.10 -5.44
CA THR A 61 -4.49 -9.99 -6.59
C THR A 61 -3.32 -10.95 -6.40
N HIS A 62 -3.13 -11.89 -7.33
CA HIS A 62 -2.05 -12.87 -7.29
C HIS A 62 -0.67 -12.23 -7.57
N VAL A 63 0.41 -12.94 -7.20
CA VAL A 63 1.78 -12.57 -7.57
C VAL A 63 1.91 -12.43 -9.09
N GLY A 64 2.57 -11.35 -9.55
CA GLY A 64 2.67 -10.98 -10.95
C GLY A 64 1.54 -10.06 -11.44
N GLY A 65 0.43 -10.00 -10.71
CA GLY A 65 -0.66 -9.05 -10.95
C GLY A 65 -0.19 -7.59 -10.82
N ARG A 66 -0.93 -6.69 -11.45
CA ARG A 66 -0.65 -5.25 -11.46
C ARG A 66 -1.73 -4.49 -10.71
N VAL A 67 -1.32 -3.57 -9.87
CA VAL A 67 -2.22 -2.68 -9.11
C VAL A 67 -1.82 -1.25 -9.37
N GLU A 68 -2.80 -0.44 -9.74
CA GLU A 68 -2.66 1.00 -9.81
C GLU A 68 -3.20 1.62 -8.51
N VAL A 69 -2.47 2.61 -8.02
CA VAL A 69 -2.82 3.39 -6.83
C VAL A 69 -2.79 4.84 -7.26
N THR A 70 -3.93 5.51 -7.13
CA THR A 70 -4.19 6.90 -7.54
C THR A 70 -4.72 7.68 -6.36
#